data_AF-A0A9N9NZI4-F1
#
_entry.id   AF-A0A9N9NZI4-F1
#
_cell.length_a   1.000
_cell.length_b   1.000
_cell.length_c   1.000
_cell.angle_alpha   90.00
_cell.angle_beta   90.00
_cell.angle_gamma   90.00
#
_symmetry.space_group_name_H-M   'P 1'
#
loop_
_entity.id
_entity.type
_entity.pdbx_description
1 polymer ?
#
loop_
_entity_poly.entity_id
_entity_poly.type
_entity_poly.pdbx_seq_one_letter_code
_entity_poly.pdbx_strand_id
1 'polypeptide(L)'
;SLEVWPNYLEWKSGGITCPGGAFSNQLAMITARNHMFPEIKTRGYFGFGKKLIIFTSNNGHYSVEKTAITLGLGTDCVVKVPCDRRGRMRVDKLEHLIKLSLQRGETPFFVNATAGTTVL
;
A
#
# COMPACT_ATOMS: atom_id res chain seq x y z
N SER A 1 -1.83 -39.97 -28.58
CA SER A 1 -3.08 -39.49 -27.95
C SER A 1 -2.80 -39.37 -26.46
N LEU A 2 -2.40 -38.20 -25.97
CA LEU A 2 -3.27 -37.19 -25.31
C LEU A 2 -4.01 -37.83 -24.11
N GLU A 3 -3.80 -37.43 -22.85
CA GLU A 3 -3.95 -36.06 -22.34
C GLU A 3 -2.88 -35.70 -21.28
N VAL A 4 -2.10 -34.67 -21.57
CA VAL A 4 -1.39 -33.90 -20.55
C VAL A 4 -2.34 -32.78 -20.16
N TRP A 5 -2.83 -32.80 -18.93
CA TRP A 5 -3.78 -31.81 -18.40
C TRP A 5 -3.17 -30.40 -18.44
N PRO A 6 -3.70 -29.46 -19.25
CA PRO A 6 -3.22 -28.09 -19.27
C PRO A 6 -3.91 -27.30 -18.15
N ASN A 7 -3.15 -26.43 -17.47
CA ASN A 7 -3.60 -25.37 -16.54
C ASN A 7 -3.68 -25.71 -15.04
N TYR A 8 -2.55 -26.05 -14.42
CA TYR A 8 -2.33 -25.54 -13.06
C TYR A 8 -1.98 -24.06 -13.17
N LEU A 9 -2.90 -23.19 -12.75
CA LEU A 9 -2.64 -21.78 -12.50
C LEU A 9 -1.46 -21.70 -11.51
N GLU A 10 -0.26 -21.35 -12.01
CA GLU A 10 0.90 -21.11 -11.15
C GLU A 10 0.59 -19.91 -10.25
N TRP A 11 0.35 -20.19 -8.96
CA TRP A 11 0.33 -19.15 -7.94
C TRP A 11 1.73 -18.55 -7.83
N LYS A 12 1.95 -17.39 -8.45
CA LYS A 12 3.18 -16.62 -8.31
C LYS A 12 3.20 -15.92 -6.95
N SER A 13 3.69 -16.61 -5.94
CA SER A 13 3.93 -16.08 -4.60
C SER A 13 5.43 -16.04 -4.30
N GLY A 14 5.88 -15.04 -3.53
CA GLY A 14 7.25 -14.94 -3.04
C GLY A 14 7.32 -14.12 -1.76
N GLY A 15 8.44 -14.22 -1.04
CA GLY A 15 8.67 -13.48 0.19
C GLY A 15 10.10 -13.61 0.68
N ILE A 16 10.52 -12.68 1.54
CA ILE A 16 11.82 -12.71 2.22
C ILE A 16 11.63 -12.38 3.70
N THR A 17 12.52 -12.87 4.54
CA THR A 17 12.61 -12.41 5.93
C THR A 17 13.13 -10.98 5.98
N CYS A 18 12.57 -10.16 6.87
CA CYS A 18 12.89 -8.74 6.99
C CYS A 18 13.38 -8.46 8.42
N PRO A 19 14.31 -7.51 8.63
CA PRO A 19 14.75 -7.08 9.96
C PRO A 19 13.66 -6.21 10.62
N GLY A 20 12.55 -6.84 11.03
CA GLY A 20 11.42 -6.21 11.71
C GLY A 20 10.26 -5.79 10.78
N GLY A 21 9.07 -5.66 11.37
CA GLY A 21 7.83 -5.40 10.63
C GLY A 21 7.79 -4.04 9.92
N ALA A 22 8.55 -3.05 10.39
CA ALA A 22 8.69 -1.77 9.70
C ALA A 22 9.32 -1.93 8.31
N PHE A 23 10.36 -2.77 8.20
CA PHE A 23 10.99 -3.07 6.91
C PHE A 23 10.07 -3.92 6.02
N SER A 24 9.28 -4.82 6.62
CA SER A 24 8.24 -5.56 5.88
C SER A 24 7.20 -4.63 5.26
N ASN A 25 6.74 -3.61 5.98
CA ASN A 25 5.82 -2.60 5.44
C ASN A 25 6.46 -1.81 4.29
N GLN A 26 7.74 -1.46 4.44
CA GLN A 26 8.50 -0.82 3.37
C GLN A 26 8.59 -1.69 2.12
N LEU A 27 8.93 -2.97 2.28
CA LEU A 27 8.99 -3.92 1.18
C LEU A 27 7.64 -4.10 0.49
N ALA A 28 6.54 -4.18 1.26
CA ALA A 28 5.19 -4.30 0.73
C ALA A 28 4.83 -3.10 -0.15
N MET A 29 5.10 -1.88 0.33
CA MET A 29 4.82 -0.65 -0.42
C MET A 29 5.69 -0.49 -1.68
N ILE A 30 6.98 -0.84 -1.60
CA ILE A 30 7.88 -0.83 -2.77
C ILE A 30 7.40 -1.83 -3.82
N THR A 31 7.01 -3.03 -3.38
CA THR A 31 6.49 -4.07 -4.26
C THR A 31 5.23 -3.60 -4.97
N ALA A 32 4.26 -3.05 -4.23
CA ALA A 32 3.03 -2.50 -4.81
C ALA A 32 3.31 -1.38 -5.82
N ARG A 33 4.15 -0.39 -5.44
CA ARG A 33 4.52 0.73 -6.31
C ARG A 33 5.17 0.24 -7.60
N ASN A 34 6.17 -0.63 -7.50
CA ASN A 34 6.94 -1.08 -8.66
C ASN A 34 6.13 -2.06 -9.53
N HIS A 35 5.14 -2.76 -8.97
CA HIS A 35 4.22 -3.59 -9.74
C HIS A 35 3.26 -2.74 -10.57
N MET A 36 2.67 -1.69 -9.97
CA MET A 36 1.73 -0.80 -10.67
C MET A 36 2.42 0.20 -11.61
N PHE A 37 3.63 0.64 -11.25
CA PHE A 37 4.39 1.69 -11.96
C PHE A 37 5.86 1.26 -12.13
N PRO A 38 6.11 0.25 -12.98
CA PRO A 38 7.45 -0.32 -13.15
C PRO A 38 8.50 0.69 -13.64
N GLU A 39 8.09 1.74 -14.35
CA GLU A 39 8.94 2.83 -14.82
C GLU A 39 9.61 3.61 -13.68
N ILE A 40 8.98 3.71 -12.51
CA ILE A 40 9.55 4.41 -11.34
C ILE A 40 10.85 3.72 -10.89
N LYS A 41 10.98 2.41 -11.10
CA LYS A 41 12.17 1.65 -10.72
C LYS A 41 13.43 2.13 -11.46
N THR A 42 13.30 2.54 -12.71
CA THR A 42 14.44 2.92 -13.56
C THR A 42 14.53 4.41 -13.83
N ARG A 43 13.39 5.11 -13.93
CA ARG A 43 13.33 6.56 -14.21
C ARG A 43 13.24 7.40 -12.94
N GLY A 44 12.99 6.77 -11.80
CA GLY A 44 12.75 7.45 -10.53
C GLY A 44 11.33 8.02 -10.44
N TYR A 45 11.02 8.61 -9.28
CA TYR A 45 9.72 9.23 -9.03
C TYR A 45 9.64 10.67 -9.56
N PHE A 46 10.79 11.34 -9.69
CA PHE A 46 10.86 12.67 -10.26
C PHE A 46 10.40 12.64 -11.72
N GLY A 47 9.48 13.54 -12.09
CA GLY A 47 8.88 13.56 -13.43
C GLY A 47 7.80 12.51 -13.71
N PHE A 48 7.45 11.66 -12.72
CA PHE A 48 6.36 10.67 -12.88
C PHE A 48 4.98 11.33 -13.10
N GLY A 49 4.80 12.56 -12.60
CA GLY A 49 3.63 13.39 -12.90
C GLY A 49 2.33 12.98 -12.20
N LYS A 50 2.33 11.93 -11.37
CA LYS A 50 1.18 11.53 -10.54
C LYS A 50 1.54 11.59 -9.06
N LYS A 51 0.59 12.03 -8.24
CA LYS A 51 0.69 12.02 -6.79
C LYS A 51 0.13 10.70 -6.24
N LEU A 52 1.02 9.79 -5.85
CA LEU A 52 0.62 8.49 -5.30
C LEU A 52 0.10 8.62 -3.87
N ILE A 53 -1.03 7.97 -3.54
CA ILE A 53 -1.70 8.07 -2.24
C ILE A 53 -1.80 6.71 -1.54
N ILE A 54 -1.51 6.72 -0.25
CA ILE A 54 -1.52 5.59 0.67
C ILE A 54 -2.62 5.79 1.69
N PHE A 55 -3.39 4.75 2.00
CA PHE A 55 -4.40 4.79 3.04
C PHE A 55 -3.99 3.87 4.18
N THR A 56 -4.10 4.35 5.42
CA THR A 56 -3.87 3.51 6.60
C THR A 56 -4.80 3.93 7.72
N SER A 57 -5.00 3.06 8.71
CA SER A 57 -5.82 3.38 9.87
C SER A 57 -5.23 4.60 10.61
N ASN A 58 -6.08 5.42 11.22
CA ASN A 58 -5.63 6.45 12.17
C ASN A 58 -4.84 5.85 13.35
N ASN A 59 -5.12 4.61 13.74
CA ASN A 59 -4.36 3.82 14.72
C ASN A 59 -3.27 2.95 14.06
N GLY A 60 -2.99 3.14 12.77
CA GLY A 60 -1.98 2.39 12.03
C GLY A 60 -0.57 2.70 12.52
N HIS A 61 0.31 1.71 12.44
CA HIS A 61 1.69 1.84 12.90
C HIS A 61 2.44 2.96 12.15
N TYR A 62 3.21 3.78 12.87
CA TYR A 62 3.94 4.94 12.34
C TYR A 62 4.91 4.59 11.20
N SER A 63 5.28 3.31 11.05
CA SER A 63 6.16 2.87 9.96
C SER A 63 5.63 3.19 8.57
N VAL A 64 4.31 3.29 8.37
CA VAL A 64 3.74 3.63 7.05
C VAL A 64 4.18 5.03 6.60
N GLU A 65 4.15 6.00 7.52
CA GLU A 65 4.63 7.36 7.26
C GLU A 65 6.14 7.39 7.05
N LYS A 66 6.90 6.66 7.87
CA LYS A 66 8.34 6.52 7.67
C LYS A 66 8.66 5.93 6.30
N THR A 67 7.91 4.90 5.87
CA THR A 67 8.06 4.33 4.54
C THR A 67 7.76 5.37 3.46
N ALA A 68 6.68 6.15 3.57
CA ALA A 68 6.37 7.19 2.60
C ALA A 68 7.50 8.23 2.46
N ILE A 69 8.13 8.62 3.58
CA ILE A 69 9.34 9.47 3.59
C ILE A 69 10.50 8.76 2.87
N THR A 70 10.81 7.52 3.26
CA THR A 70 11.92 6.75 2.67
C THR A 70 11.75 6.51 1.17
N LEU A 71 10.52 6.39 0.67
CA LEU A 71 10.22 6.23 -0.76
C LEU A 71 10.21 7.54 -1.56
N GLY A 72 10.42 8.69 -0.89
CA GLY A 72 10.40 10.00 -1.53
C GLY A 72 9.00 10.49 -1.91
N LEU A 73 7.95 9.95 -1.26
CA LEU A 73 6.56 10.35 -1.52
C LEU A 73 6.08 11.49 -0.60
N GLY A 74 6.70 11.61 0.59
CA GLY A 74 6.32 12.58 1.61
C GLY A 74 5.14 12.10 2.47
N THR A 75 4.99 12.64 3.69
CA THR A 75 3.92 12.24 4.62
C THR A 75 2.54 12.68 4.18
N ASP A 76 2.44 13.76 3.41
CA ASP A 76 1.17 14.30 2.89
C ASP A 76 0.45 13.34 1.94
N CYS A 77 1.15 12.30 1.47
CA CYS A 77 0.59 11.26 0.64
C CYS A 77 -0.05 10.12 1.46
N VAL A 78 0.04 10.17 2.79
CA VAL A 78 -0.53 9.18 3.72
C VAL A 78 -1.83 9.70 4.31
N VAL A 79 -2.94 9.10 3.90
CA VAL A 79 -4.27 9.43 4.37
C VAL A 79 -4.66 8.51 5.53
N LYS A 80 -4.95 9.10 6.68
CA LYS A 80 -5.48 8.39 7.85
C LYS A 80 -6.97 8.15 7.71
N VAL A 81 -7.36 6.88 7.73
CA VAL A 81 -8.75 6.44 7.68
C VAL A 81 -9.26 6.25 9.12
N PRO A 82 -10.40 6.86 9.47
CA PRO A 82 -10.99 6.70 10.80
C PRO A 82 -11.27 5.24 11.16
N CYS A 83 -11.06 4.89 12.42
CA CYS A 83 -11.49 3.62 12.99
C CYS A 83 -12.85 3.71 13.70
N ASP A 84 -13.50 2.56 13.86
CA ASP A 84 -14.65 2.41 14.74
C ASP A 84 -14.22 2.37 16.22
N ARG A 85 -15.19 2.28 17.13
CA ARG A 85 -14.94 2.20 18.59
C ARG A 85 -14.14 0.96 19.01
N ARG A 86 -13.96 -0.03 18.12
CA ARG A 86 -13.19 -1.25 18.36
C ARG A 86 -11.80 -1.18 17.70
N GLY A 87 -11.37 -0.01 17.23
CA GLY A 87 -10.08 0.19 16.59
C GLY A 87 -9.99 -0.36 15.16
N ARG A 88 -11.10 -0.79 14.56
CA ARG A 88 -11.11 -1.34 13.19
C ARG A 88 -11.32 -0.22 12.17
N MET A 89 -10.54 -0.24 11.08
CA MET A 89 -10.69 0.73 10.00
C MET A 89 -12.13 0.72 9.45
N ARG A 90 -12.74 1.90 9.31
CA ARG A 90 -14.08 2.06 8.73
C ARG A 90 -14.01 1.97 7.21
N VAL A 91 -14.50 0.87 6.65
CA VAL A 91 -14.48 0.60 5.20
C VAL A 91 -15.30 1.64 4.41
N ASP A 92 -16.42 2.11 4.95
CA ASP A 92 -17.23 3.18 4.35
C ASP A 92 -16.44 4.50 4.26
N LYS A 93 -15.61 4.79 5.26
CA LYS A 93 -14.73 5.97 5.24
C LYS A 93 -13.55 5.79 4.29
N LEU A 94 -12.96 4.59 4.24
CA LEU A 94 -11.92 4.26 3.26
C LEU A 94 -12.42 4.49 1.83
N GLU A 95 -13.59 3.94 1.49
CA GLU A 95 -14.17 4.07 0.15
C GLU A 95 -14.43 5.54 -0.21
N HIS A 96 -14.99 6.31 0.72
CA HIS A 96 -15.22 7.74 0.53
C HIS A 96 -13.90 8.51 0.27
N LEU A 97 -12.86 8.24 1.06
CA LEU A 97 -11.56 8.90 0.93
C LEU A 97 -10.84 8.53 -0.38
N ILE A 98 -10.96 7.28 -0.84
CA ILE A 98 -10.45 6.86 -2.15
C ILE A 98 -11.16 7.63 -3.27
N LYS A 99 -12.50 7.73 -3.24
CA LYS A 99 -13.26 8.49 -4.24
C LYS A 99 -12.84 9.96 -4.26
N LEU A 100 -12.67 10.59 -3.10
CA LEU A 100 -12.21 11.97 -2.99
C LEU A 100 -10.78 12.17 -3.52
N SER A 101 -9.89 11.22 -3.25
CA SER A 101 -8.51 11.24 -3.77
C SER A 101 -8.50 11.17 -5.31
N LEU A 102 -9.29 10.27 -5.89
CA LEU A 102 -9.46 10.19 -7.35
C LEU A 102 -10.01 11.49 -7.95
N GLN A 103 -11.00 12.12 -7.30
CA GLN A 103 -11.56 13.42 -7.74
C GLN A 103 -10.52 14.55 -7.72
N ARG A 104 -9.51 14.47 -6.86
CA ARG A 104 -8.39 15.43 -6.80
C ARG A 104 -7.31 15.18 -7.84
N GLY A 105 -7.49 14.19 -8.73
CA GLY A 105 -6.47 13.78 -9.70
C GLY A 105 -5.29 13.04 -9.07
N GLU A 106 -5.43 12.57 -7.83
CA GLU A 106 -4.41 11.78 -7.15
C GLU A 106 -4.52 10.30 -7.56
N THR A 107 -3.52 9.50 -7.20
CA THR A 107 -3.44 8.08 -7.59
C THR A 107 -3.34 7.19 -6.34
N PRO A 108 -4.48 6.74 -5.78
CA PRO A 108 -4.52 5.67 -4.80
C PRO A 108 -3.78 4.42 -5.29
N PHE A 109 -2.84 3.89 -4.50
CA PHE A 109 -2.10 2.69 -4.89
C PHE A 109 -1.85 1.68 -3.76
N PHE A 110 -2.03 2.08 -2.50
CA PHE A 110 -1.76 1.20 -1.36
C PHE A 110 -2.74 1.43 -0.21
N VAL A 111 -3.19 0.33 0.41
CA VAL A 111 -3.99 0.35 1.64
C VAL A 111 -3.30 -0.54 2.67
N ASN A 112 -2.91 0.03 3.80
CA ASN A 112 -2.43 -0.72 4.97
C ASN A 112 -3.60 -1.03 5.91
N ALA A 113 -4.09 -2.27 5.85
CA ALA A 113 -5.04 -2.81 6.83
C ALA A 113 -4.28 -3.48 7.98
N THR A 114 -4.41 -2.94 9.19
CA THR A 114 -3.73 -3.47 10.38
C THR A 114 -4.56 -4.58 11.02
N ALA A 115 -4.06 -5.81 10.97
CA ALA A 115 -4.65 -6.97 11.67
C ALA A 115 -3.98 -7.13 13.04
N GLY A 116 -4.60 -6.53 14.07
CA GLY A 116 -4.03 -6.42 15.42
C GLY A 116 -3.33 -5.07 15.60
N THR A 117 -4.04 -4.11 16.21
CA THR A 117 -3.46 -2.80 16.53
C THR A 117 -2.54 -2.92 17.75
N THR A 118 -1.44 -2.18 17.78
CA THR A 118 -0.49 -2.19 18.91
C THR A 118 -1.01 -1.45 20.14
N VAL A 119 -2.13 -0.74 20.00
CA VAL A 119 -2.85 0.01 21.03
C VAL A 119 -4.35 -0.02 20.71
N LEU A 120 -5.19 0.00 21.75
CA LEU A 120 -6.65 0.14 21.68
C LEU A 120 -7.06 1.57 22.00
#